data_AF-A0AAN7B7I4-F1
#
_entry.id   AF-A0AAN7B7I4-F1
#
_cell.length_a   1.000
_cell.length_b   1.000
_cell.length_c   1.000
_cell.angle_alpha   90.00
_cell.angle_beta   90.00
_cell.angle_gamma   90.00
#
_symmetry.space_group_name_H-M   'P 1'
#
loop_
_entity.id
_entity.type
_entity.pdbx_description
1 polymer ?
#
loop_
_entity_poly.entity_id
_entity_poly.type
_entity_poly.pdbx_seq_one_letter_code
_entity_poly.pdbx_strand_id
1 'polypeptide(L)' 'MVYDSVKAYALWMTDLKNYLQSIFPGQDVEVTKHENEYRMKIPRYLYMSERNHIFDNIRQTTYDF' A
#
# COMPACT_ATOMS: atom_id res chain seq x y z
N MET A 1 -11.38 10.68 5.25
CA MET A 1 -10.18 9.84 5.13
C MET A 1 -10.06 8.97 6.36
N VAL A 2 -9.58 7.74 6.19
CA VAL A 2 -9.29 6.80 7.26
C VAL A 2 -7.79 6.54 7.33
N TYR A 3 -7.33 6.14 8.50
CA TYR A 3 -5.97 5.65 8.69
C TYR A 3 -5.99 4.13 8.70
N ASP A 4 -5.15 3.56 7.85
CA ASP A 4 -4.96 2.12 7.73
C ASP A 4 -3.47 1.80 7.79
N SER A 5 -3.10 0.58 8.16
CA SER A 5 -1.71 0.15 8.15
C SER A 5 -1.54 -1.22 7.49
N VAL A 6 -0.40 -1.34 6.83
CA VAL A 6 0.13 -2.60 6.32
C VAL A 6 1.55 -2.75 6.81
N LYS A 7 1.97 -3.98 7.09
CA LYS A 7 3.35 -4.25 7.47
C LYS A 7 4.27 -3.87 6.31
N ALA A 8 5.30 -3.08 6.61
CA ALA A 8 6.32 -2.64 5.68
C ALA A 8 7.37 -3.74 5.47
N TYR A 9 6.93 -4.93 5.03
CA TYR A 9 7.81 -6.04 4.67
C TYR A 9 8.73 -5.63 3.48
N ALA A 10 9.20 -6.56 2.65
CA ALA A 10 9.97 -6.24 1.42
C ALA A 10 9.14 -5.48 0.34
N LEU A 11 8.27 -4.58 0.78
CA LEU A 11 7.35 -3.76 0.03
C LEU A 11 8.00 -2.39 -0.18
N TRP A 12 8.14 -1.96 -1.42
CA TRP A 12 8.62 -0.61 -1.69
C TRP A 12 7.49 0.39 -1.45
N MET A 13 7.80 1.47 -0.73
CA MET A 13 6.81 2.53 -0.45
C MET A 13 6.21 3.11 -1.72
N THR A 14 7.01 3.22 -2.78
CA THR A 14 6.60 3.73 -4.09
C THR A 14 5.55 2.84 -4.74
N ASP A 15 5.75 1.51 -4.72
CA ASP A 15 4.80 0.56 -5.32
C ASP A 15 3.47 0.56 -4.57
N LEU A 16 3.53 0.61 -3.23
CA LEU A 16 2.34 0.77 -2.40
C LEU A 16 1.60 2.06 -2.75
N LYS A 17 2.31 3.19 -2.86
CA LYS A 17 1.71 4.47 -3.20
C LYS A 17 1.07 4.44 -4.59
N ASN A 18 1.77 3.87 -5.59
CA ASN A 18 1.25 3.72 -6.95
C ASN A 18 -0.01 2.85 -6.99
N TYR A 19 -0.01 1.73 -6.27
CA TYR A 19 -1.16 0.85 -6.16
C TYR A 19 -2.37 1.57 -5.54
N LEU A 20 -2.16 2.27 -4.42
CA LEU A 20 -3.22 3.04 -3.76
C LEU A 20 -3.75 4.17 -4.65
N GLN A 21 -2.90 4.84 -5.43
CA GLN A 21 -3.32 5.84 -6.41
C GLN A 21 -4.17 5.24 -7.53
N SER A 22 -3.95 3.97 -7.90
CA SER A 22 -4.78 3.27 -8.88
C SER A 22 -6.16 2.90 -8.32
N ILE A 23 -6.25 2.55 -7.04
CA ILE A 23 -7.53 2.26 -6.36
C ILE A 23 -8.32 3.54 -6.11
N PHE A 24 -7.62 4.62 -5.78
CA PHE A 24 -8.21 5.90 -5.41
C PHE A 24 -7.77 7.02 -6.38
N PRO A 25 -8.17 6.94 -7.66
CA PRO A 25 -7.74 7.91 -8.66
C PRO A 25 -8.24 9.32 -8.31
N GLY A 26 -7.33 10.30 -8.35
CA GLY A 26 -7.64 11.71 -8.06
C GLY A 26 -7.95 12.01 -6.60
N GLN A 27 -7.76 11.05 -5.69
CA GLN A 27 -7.90 11.25 -4.26
C GLN A 27 -6.54 11.50 -3.61
N ASP A 28 -6.57 12.25 -2.50
CA ASP A 28 -5.38 12.47 -1.69
C ASP A 28 -5.06 11.20 -0.88
N VAL A 29 -3.91 10.60 -1.18
CA VAL A 29 -3.38 9.37 -0.56
C VAL A 29 -1.98 9.65 -0.06
N GLU A 30 -1.79 9.50 1.25
CA GLU A 30 -0.49 9.63 1.89
C GLU A 30 -0.02 8.28 2.41
N VAL A 31 1.27 7.98 2.24
CA VAL A 31 1.92 6.77 2.77
C VAL A 31 3.15 7.21 3.54
N THR A 32 3.21 6.84 4.82
CA THR A 32 4.32 7.17 5.71
C THR A 32 4.87 5.89 6.33
N LYS A 33 6.20 5.71 6.29
CA LYS A 33 6.86 4.58 6.97
C LYS A 33 6.98 4.89 8.46
N HIS A 34 6.52 3.97 9.30
CA HIS A 34 6.69 4.01 10.74
C HIS A 34 7.23 2.65 11.21
N GLU A 35 8.52 2.60 11.55
CA GLU A 35 9.22 1.37 11.93
C GLU A 35 9.05 0.26 10.86
N ASN A 36 8.26 -0.77 11.19
CA ASN A 36 7.99 -1.96 10.37
C ASN A 36 6.62 -1.91 9.69
N GLU A 37 6.00 -0.73 9.60
CA GLU A 37 4.67 -0.55 8.99
C GLU A 37 4.64 0.65 8.06
N TYR A 38 3.83 0.55 7.01
CA TYR A 38 3.36 1.68 6.23
C TYR A 38 2.01 2.10 6.77
N ARG A 39 1.93 3.34 7.26
CA ARG A 39 0.69 4.00 7.62
C ARG A 39 0.16 4.73 6.40
N MET A 40 -1.09 4.47 6.07
CA MET A 40 -1.76 4.96 4.89
C MET A 40 -2.92 5.85 5.32
N LYS A 41 -3.01 7.05 4.75
CA LYS A 41 -4.18 7.93 4.86
C LYS A 41 -4.93 7.83 3.54
N ILE A 42 -6.07 7.14 3.55
CA ILE A 42 -6.79 6.76 2.34
C ILE A 42 -8.30 7.08 2.45
N PRO A 43 -9.05 7.17 1.35
CA PRO A 43 -10.47 7.54 1.38
C PRO A 43 -11.37 6.56 2.15
N ARG A 44 -11.09 5.25 2.07
CA ARG A 44 -11.78 4.16 2.79
C ARG A 44 -10.80 3.05 3.16
N TYR A 45 -11.20 2.15 4.05
CA TYR A 45 -10.43 0.95 4.34
C TYR A 45 -10.28 0.09 3.09
N LEU A 46 -9.12 -0.57 2.98
CA LEU A 46 -8.88 -1.55 1.93
C LEU A 46 -9.73 -2.81 2.16
N TYR A 47 -10.32 -3.32 1.08
CA TYR A 47 -10.96 -4.63 1.07
C TYR A 47 -9.92 -5.74 1.24
N MET A 48 -10.38 -6.92 1.65
CA MET A 48 -9.49 -8.08 1.82
C MET A 48 -8.75 -8.44 0.52
N SER A 49 -9.41 -8.34 -0.64
CA SER A 49 -8.79 -8.59 -1.94
C SER A 49 -7.68 -7.59 -2.28
N GLU A 50 -7.84 -6.32 -1.94
CA GLU A 50 -6.84 -5.27 -2.15
C GLU A 50 -5.63 -5.49 -1.23
N ARG A 51 -5.88 -5.89 0.03
CA ARG A 51 -4.82 -6.28 0.96
C ARG A 51 -4.05 -7.49 0.46
N ASN A 52 -4.74 -8.53 0.00
CA ASN A 52 -4.09 -9.71 -0.57
C ASN A 52 -3.24 -9.33 -1.78
N HIS A 53 -3.70 -8.45 -2.66
CA HIS A 53 -2.89 -7.98 -3.77
C HIS A 53 -1.59 -7.29 -3.31
N ILE A 54 -1.65 -6.45 -2.28
CA ILE A 54 -0.46 -5.82 -1.67
C ILE A 54 0.51 -6.89 -1.13
N PHE A 55 0.01 -7.91 -0.44
CA PHE A 55 0.86 -8.96 0.14
C PHE A 55 1.44 -9.92 -0.91
N ASP A 56 0.68 -10.25 -1.95
CA ASP A 56 1.02 -11.27 -2.94
C ASP A 56 1.85 -10.71 -4.11
N ASN A 57 1.54 -9.48 -4.58
CA ASN A 57 2.05 -8.97 -5.85
C ASN A 57 3.19 -7.95 -5.68
N ILE A 58 3.11 -7.04 -4.70
CA ILE A 58 4.23 -6.12 -4.43
C ILE A 58 5.44 -6.89 -3.86
N ARG A 59 5.22 -8.09 -3.29
CA ARG A 59 6.28 -9.00 -2.87
C ARG A 59 7.02 -9.65 -4.06
N GLN A 60 6.38 -9.83 -5.21
CA GLN A 60 6.97 -10.51 -6.37
C GLN A 60 7.81 -9.58 -7.25
N THR A 61 7.47 -8.29 -7.35
CA THR A 61 8.22 -7.32 -8.18
C THR A 61 9.65 -7.00 -7.69
N THR A 62 10.09 -7.59 -6.56
CA THR A 62 11.47 -7.39 -6.06
C THR A 62 12.44 -8.52 -6.47
N TYR A 63 11.96 -9.57 -7.16
CA TYR A 63 12.81 -10.71 -7.58
C TYR A 63 13.02 -10.88 -9.08
N ASP A 64 12.37 -10.08 -9.93
CA ASP A 64 12.65 -10.08 -11.36
C ASP A 64 13.70 -9.01 -11.67
N PHE A 65 14.96 -9.43 -11.60
CA PHE A 65 16.13 -8.78 -12.23
C PHE A 65 16.20 -9.09 -13.72
#